data_AF-A0A8T2NFU2-F1
#
_entry.id   AF-A0A8T2NFU2-F1
#
_cell.length_a   1.000
_cell.length_b   1.000
_cell.length_c   1.000
_cell.angle_alpha   90.00
_cell.angle_beta   90.00
_cell.angle_gamma   90.00
#
_symmetry.space_group_name_H-M   'P 1'
#
loop_
_entity.id
_entity.type
_entity.pdbx_description
1 polymer ?
#
loop_
_entity_poly.entity_id
_entity_poly.type
_entity_poly.pdbx_seq_one_letter_code
_entity_poly.pdbx_strand_id
1 'polypeptide(L)'
;NQKYSDGASLSKTFSLMESNRDAILNMGRLAFENLEKGNVVFYERDLRQYGICLDTPSFYSGVCREIFQQDSLSLHESVYSFTHLTLQEYFAALYVFACQRNERRNVLKRQKGVFWLINPGSNLFSVFSSGLRKSIQNRNGHLDIFVRFLLGLSTKQNQNLLDGLFTIPLLSDVTELC
;
A
#
# COMPACT_ATOMS: atom_id res chain seq x y z
N ASN A 1 35.95 15.95 -2.37
CA ASN A 1 35.25 15.24 -3.46
C ASN A 1 35.19 13.73 -3.18
N GLN A 2 34.39 13.29 -2.21
CA GLN A 2 34.07 11.88 -2.01
C GLN A 2 32.85 11.55 -2.85
N LYS A 3 33.08 10.82 -3.95
CA LYS A 3 32.08 10.49 -4.96
C LYS A 3 31.54 9.09 -4.65
N TYR A 4 30.46 9.07 -3.86
CA TYR A 4 29.39 8.06 -3.77
C TYR A 4 29.73 6.57 -3.74
N SER A 5 29.46 5.96 -2.58
CA SER A 5 29.36 4.53 -2.30
C SER A 5 27.96 3.97 -2.65
N ASP A 6 27.46 4.22 -3.86
CA ASP A 6 26.05 3.98 -4.22
C ASP A 6 25.66 2.49 -4.28
N GLY A 7 26.60 1.60 -4.63
CA GLY A 7 26.30 0.17 -4.82
C GLY A 7 25.93 -0.57 -3.52
N ALA A 8 26.64 -0.29 -2.42
CA ALA A 8 26.36 -0.92 -1.12
C ALA A 8 25.04 -0.41 -0.50
N SER A 9 24.68 0.85 -0.77
CA SER A 9 23.44 1.47 -0.28
C SER A 9 22.19 0.91 -0.97
N LEU A 10 22.26 0.68 -2.29
CA LEU A 10 21.16 0.07 -3.05
C LEU A 10 20.92 -1.38 -2.62
N SER A 11 21.97 -2.20 -2.49
CA SER A 11 21.84 -3.59 -2.05
C SER A 11 21.18 -3.70 -0.67
N LYS A 12 21.52 -2.80 0.26
CA LYS A 12 20.90 -2.74 1.58
C LYS A 12 19.43 -2.33 1.50
N THR A 13 19.12 -1.35 0.66
CA THR A 13 17.73 -0.88 0.43
C THR A 13 16.85 -2.01 -0.11
N PHE A 14 17.33 -2.76 -1.11
CA PHE A 14 16.60 -3.91 -1.65
C PHE A 14 16.33 -4.98 -0.59
N SER A 15 17.34 -5.34 0.21
CA SER A 15 17.20 -6.32 1.29
C SER A 15 16.19 -5.88 2.36
N LEU A 16 16.17 -4.58 2.71
CA LEU A 16 15.19 -4.04 3.66
C LEU A 16 13.77 -4.01 3.09
N MET A 17 13.62 -3.74 1.80
CA MET A 17 12.31 -3.77 1.13
C MET A 17 11.76 -5.18 1.05
N GLU A 18 12.62 -6.16 0.78
CA GLU A 18 12.26 -7.57 0.74
C GLU A 18 11.88 -8.08 2.15
N SER A 19 12.66 -7.75 3.18
CA SER A 19 12.36 -8.18 4.56
C SER A 19 11.09 -7.55 5.14
N ASN A 20 10.74 -6.33 4.71
CA ASN A 20 9.56 -5.61 5.20
C ASN A 20 8.40 -5.61 4.19
N ARG A 21 8.48 -6.47 3.16
CA ARG A 21 7.56 -6.48 2.03
C ARG A 21 6.11 -6.58 2.45
N ASP A 22 5.80 -7.54 3.32
CA ASP A 22 4.42 -7.79 3.74
C ASP A 22 3.87 -6.64 4.57
N ALA A 23 4.67 -6.05 5.47
CA ALA A 23 4.28 -4.87 6.23
C ALA A 23 3.98 -3.67 5.31
N ILE A 24 4.80 -3.45 4.28
CA ILE A 24 4.60 -2.38 3.28
C ILE A 24 3.33 -2.61 2.46
N LEU A 25 3.09 -3.85 2.01
CA LEU A 25 1.90 -4.20 1.23
C LEU A 25 0.62 -4.16 2.06
N ASN A 26 0.67 -4.61 3.32
CA ASN A 26 -0.44 -4.54 4.27
C ASN A 26 -0.79 -3.09 4.60
N MET A 27 0.21 -2.23 4.80
CA MET A 27 0.01 -0.79 4.94
C MET A 27 -0.63 -0.19 3.69
N GLY A 28 -0.15 -0.58 2.51
CA GLY A 28 -0.75 -0.19 1.23
C GLY A 28 -2.21 -0.62 1.09
N ARG A 29 -2.55 -1.81 1.56
CA ARG A 29 -3.93 -2.31 1.59
C ARG A 29 -4.81 -1.49 2.51
N LEU A 30 -4.37 -1.26 3.75
CA LEU A 30 -5.07 -0.40 4.71
C LEU A 30 -5.29 1.02 4.13
N ALA A 31 -4.25 1.59 3.51
CA ALA A 31 -4.32 2.89 2.86
C ALA A 31 -5.36 2.92 1.74
N PHE A 32 -5.34 1.91 0.86
CA PHE A 32 -6.27 1.79 -0.25
C PHE A 32 -7.73 1.67 0.22
N GLU A 33 -8.01 0.76 1.15
CA GLU A 33 -9.38 0.54 1.62
C GLU A 33 -9.95 1.76 2.37
N ASN A 34 -9.12 2.50 3.11
CA ASN A 34 -9.53 3.76 3.72
C ASN A 34 -9.69 4.88 2.68
N LEU A 35 -8.80 4.96 1.69
CA LEU A 35 -8.90 5.94 0.60
C LEU A 35 -10.19 5.75 -0.20
N GLU A 36 -10.59 4.50 -0.50
CA GLU A 36 -11.86 4.21 -1.19
C GLU A 36 -13.11 4.61 -0.39
N LYS A 37 -13.02 4.57 0.95
CA LYS A 37 -14.09 4.97 1.87
C LYS A 37 -14.07 6.48 2.17
N GLY A 38 -13.01 7.19 1.80
CA GLY A 38 -12.80 8.58 2.17
C GLY A 38 -12.37 8.77 3.63
N ASN A 39 -11.85 7.71 4.26
CA ASN A 39 -11.38 7.73 5.64
C ASN A 39 -9.93 8.22 5.71
N VAL A 40 -9.67 9.14 6.64
CA VAL A 40 -8.33 9.70 6.92
C VAL A 40 -7.74 9.21 8.24
N VAL A 41 -8.56 8.55 9.06
CA VAL A 41 -8.18 7.97 10.35
C VAL A 41 -8.50 6.48 10.38
N PHE A 42 -7.76 5.73 11.18
CA PHE A 42 -7.93 4.31 11.43
C PHE A 42 -7.48 3.98 12.86
N TYR A 43 -7.94 2.86 13.38
CA TYR A 43 -7.74 2.45 14.77
C TYR A 43 -6.59 1.47 14.91
N GLU A 44 -6.06 1.33 16.12
CA GLU A 44 -5.07 0.31 16.46
C GLU A 44 -5.53 -1.10 16.07
N ARG A 45 -6.83 -1.43 16.26
CA ARG A 45 -7.39 -2.71 15.84
C ARG A 45 -7.31 -2.92 14.33
N ASP A 46 -7.40 -1.85 13.53
CA ASP A 46 -7.30 -1.95 12.08
C ASP A 46 -5.86 -2.36 11.74
N LEU A 47 -4.86 -1.72 12.36
CA LEU A 47 -3.45 -2.09 12.17
C LEU A 47 -3.18 -3.56 12.48
N ARG A 48 -3.72 -4.08 13.60
CA ARG A 48 -3.64 -5.50 13.96
C ARG A 48 -4.36 -6.40 12.95
N GLN A 49 -5.55 -6.02 12.49
CA GLN A 49 -6.33 -6.78 11.51
C GLN A 49 -5.59 -6.93 10.16
N TYR A 50 -4.85 -5.91 9.75
CA TYR A 50 -4.02 -5.97 8.53
C TYR A 50 -2.64 -6.60 8.79
N GLY A 51 -2.36 -7.13 9.98
CA GLY A 51 -1.05 -7.75 10.30
C GLY A 51 0.11 -6.75 10.29
N ILE A 52 -0.15 -5.50 10.67
CA ILE A 52 0.87 -4.45 10.77
C ILE A 52 1.30 -4.38 12.24
N CYS A 53 2.51 -4.87 12.53
CA CYS A 53 3.01 -5.05 13.89
C CYS A 53 3.53 -3.75 14.52
N LEU A 54 2.84 -3.28 15.56
CA LEU A 54 3.11 -2.04 16.30
C LEU A 54 4.44 -2.06 17.08
N ASP A 55 5.00 -3.25 17.32
CA ASP A 55 6.23 -3.44 18.11
C ASP A 55 7.50 -3.06 17.35
N THR A 56 7.37 -2.52 16.15
CA THR A 56 8.47 -1.89 15.38
C THR A 56 8.27 -0.36 15.28
N PRO A 57 8.55 0.41 16.36
CA PRO A 57 8.30 1.85 16.41
C PRO A 57 8.95 2.63 15.26
N SER A 58 10.06 2.13 14.72
CA SER A 58 10.81 2.75 13.64
C SER A 58 10.07 2.77 12.30
N PHE A 59 9.16 1.82 12.04
CA PHE A 59 8.39 1.79 10.81
C PHE A 59 7.26 2.83 10.83
N TYR A 60 6.61 3.00 11.97
CA TYR A 60 5.49 3.92 12.13
C TYR A 60 5.94 5.38 12.25
N SER A 61 7.06 5.65 12.92
CA SER A 61 7.43 7.00 13.35
C SER A 61 7.60 8.03 12.20
N GLY A 62 7.65 7.60 10.94
CA GLY A 62 7.62 8.49 9.77
C GLY A 62 6.35 8.39 8.89
N VAL A 63 5.65 7.25 8.91
CA VAL A 63 4.54 6.98 7.98
C VAL A 63 3.19 7.32 8.60
N CYS A 64 3.01 7.00 9.88
CA CYS A 64 1.77 7.19 10.62
C CYS A 64 2.04 7.99 11.89
N ARG A 65 1.06 8.78 12.30
CA ARG A 65 1.06 9.47 13.59
C ARG A 65 -0.11 8.99 14.41
N GLU A 66 0.11 8.82 15.70
CA GLU A 66 -0.97 8.75 16.68
C GLU A 66 -1.58 10.15 16.84
N ILE A 67 -2.91 10.24 16.78
CA ILE A 67 -3.63 11.51 16.86
C ILE A 67 -4.13 11.73 18.29
N PHE A 68 -4.71 10.70 18.89
CA PHE A 68 -5.18 10.70 20.27
C PHE A 68 -5.50 9.27 20.72
N GLN A 69 -5.60 9.09 22.04
CA GLN A 69 -6.13 7.87 22.65
C GLN A 69 -7.60 8.09 22.96
N GLN A 70 -8.46 7.22 22.43
CA GLN A 70 -9.88 7.27 22.73
C GLN A 70 -10.11 6.63 24.09
N ASP A 71 -10.25 7.47 25.13
CA ASP A 71 -10.58 7.02 26.48
C ASP A 71 -12.10 6.80 26.60
N SER A 72 -12.54 5.58 26.29
CA SER A 72 -13.85 5.10 26.72
C SER A 72 -13.73 4.39 28.07
N LEU A 73 -14.80 4.35 28.86
CA LEU A 73 -14.83 3.75 30.22
C LEU A 73 -14.33 2.27 30.29
N SER A 74 -14.11 1.61 29.15
CA SER A 74 -13.72 0.19 29.08
C SER A 74 -12.58 -0.14 28.11
N LEU A 75 -12.14 0.78 27.24
CA LEU A 75 -11.12 0.51 26.21
C LEU A 75 -10.30 1.79 25.94
N HIS A 76 -8.98 1.71 26.15
CA HIS A 76 -7.99 2.62 25.60
C HIS A 76 -7.65 2.15 24.19
N GLU A 77 -8.11 2.86 23.16
CA GLU A 77 -7.80 2.54 21.76
C GLU A 77 -7.13 3.74 21.10
N SER A 78 -5.90 3.55 20.60
CA SER A 78 -5.17 4.59 19.88
C SER A 78 -5.74 4.80 18.48
N VAL A 79 -5.92 6.07 18.10
CA VAL A 79 -6.36 6.49 16.78
C VAL A 79 -5.18 7.05 15.99
N TYR A 80 -5.01 6.56 14.77
CA TYR A 80 -3.88 6.90 13.90
C TYR A 80 -4.35 7.57 12.61
N SER A 81 -3.46 8.34 11.99
CA SER A 81 -3.55 8.74 10.58
C SER A 81 -2.21 8.57 9.91
N PHE A 82 -2.19 8.57 8.58
CA PHE A 82 -0.95 8.86 7.86
C PHE A 82 -0.45 10.26 8.23
N THR A 83 0.87 10.45 8.24
CA THR A 83 1.49 11.75 8.52
C THR A 83 1.02 12.81 7.52
N HIS A 84 0.85 12.40 6.25
CA HIS A 84 0.28 13.21 5.17
C HIS A 84 -0.67 12.38 4.31
N LEU A 85 -1.73 13.01 3.79
CA LEU A 85 -2.67 12.36 2.87
C LEU A 85 -1.97 11.83 1.61
N THR A 86 -0.94 12.53 1.14
CA THR A 86 -0.13 12.09 -0.01
C THR A 86 0.59 10.77 0.23
N LEU A 87 0.96 10.46 1.49
CA LEU A 87 1.52 9.15 1.84
C LEU A 87 0.44 8.07 1.75
N GLN A 88 -0.77 8.33 2.27
CA GLN A 88 -1.89 7.41 2.12
C GLN A 88 -2.17 7.10 0.64
N GLU A 89 -2.23 8.14 -0.20
CA GLU A 89 -2.45 7.99 -1.64
C GLU A 89 -1.32 7.23 -2.34
N TYR A 90 -0.06 7.45 -1.94
CA TYR A 90 1.09 6.73 -2.44
C TYR A 90 1.04 5.23 -2.07
N PHE A 91 0.82 4.91 -0.80
CA PHE A 91 0.73 3.53 -0.32
C PHE A 91 -0.47 2.79 -0.94
N ALA A 92 -1.60 3.48 -1.13
CA ALA A 92 -2.74 2.93 -1.85
C ALA A 92 -2.38 2.61 -3.31
N ALA A 93 -1.69 3.51 -4.01
CA ALA A 93 -1.25 3.30 -5.39
C ALA A 93 -0.25 2.13 -5.49
N LEU A 94 0.67 2.04 -4.52
CA LEU A 94 1.64 0.96 -4.41
C LEU A 94 0.94 -0.41 -4.29
N TYR A 95 -0.07 -0.53 -3.43
CA TYR A 95 -0.84 -1.76 -3.26
C TYR A 95 -1.59 -2.16 -4.54
N VAL A 96 -2.27 -1.20 -5.20
CA VAL A 96 -2.99 -1.46 -6.45
C VAL A 96 -2.03 -1.93 -7.55
N PHE A 97 -0.86 -1.30 -7.64
CA PHE A 97 0.17 -1.69 -8.59
C PHE A 97 0.73 -3.09 -8.27
N ALA A 98 1.00 -3.39 -7.00
CA ALA A 98 1.46 -4.70 -6.55
C ALA A 98 0.46 -5.82 -6.90
N CYS A 99 -0.83 -5.62 -6.62
CA CYS A 99 -1.90 -6.56 -6.97
C CYS A 99 -1.93 -6.85 -8.48
N GLN A 100 -1.74 -5.80 -9.30
CA GLN A 100 -1.71 -5.98 -10.74
C GLN A 100 -0.44 -6.69 -11.22
N ARG A 101 0.72 -6.33 -10.67
CA ARG A 101 1.99 -6.91 -11.09
C ARG A 101 2.10 -8.38 -10.69
N ASN A 102 1.70 -8.72 -9.46
CA ASN A 102 1.91 -10.04 -8.88
C ASN A 102 0.74 -11.00 -9.15
N GLU A 103 -0.50 -10.50 -9.12
CA GLU A 103 -1.70 -11.34 -9.19
C GLU A 103 -2.52 -11.10 -10.47
N ARG A 104 -2.09 -10.19 -11.35
CA ARG A 104 -2.86 -9.75 -12.53
C ARG A 104 -4.29 -9.33 -12.16
N ARG A 105 -4.45 -8.70 -10.99
CA ARG A 105 -5.74 -8.33 -10.43
C ARG A 105 -5.92 -6.82 -10.41
N ASN A 106 -7.07 -6.36 -10.92
CA ASN A 106 -7.48 -4.97 -10.87
C ASN A 106 -8.45 -4.75 -9.71
N VAL A 107 -7.90 -4.37 -8.56
CA VAL A 107 -8.66 -4.10 -7.32
C VAL A 107 -9.56 -2.87 -7.40
N LEU A 108 -9.38 -2.02 -8.42
CA LEU A 108 -10.24 -0.84 -8.62
C LEU A 108 -11.59 -1.20 -9.23
N LYS A 109 -11.75 -2.39 -9.81
CA LYS A 109 -13.05 -2.89 -10.26
C LYS A 109 -13.76 -3.53 -9.07
N ARG A 110 -14.93 -3.01 -8.69
CA ARG A 110 -15.84 -3.71 -7.78
C ARG A 110 -16.27 -5.01 -8.45
N GLN A 111 -15.61 -6.12 -8.11
CA GLN A 111 -16.08 -7.43 -8.54
C GLN A 111 -17.22 -7.85 -7.63
N LYS A 112 -18.42 -7.96 -8.20
CA LYS A 112 -19.60 -8.47 -7.49
C LYS A 112 -19.86 -9.91 -7.93
N GLY A 113 -20.14 -10.80 -6.98
CA GLY A 113 -20.56 -12.18 -7.22
C GLY A 113 -19.44 -13.11 -7.76
N VAL A 114 -19.86 -14.26 -8.27
CA VAL A 114 -19.01 -15.37 -8.77
C VAL A 114 -18.09 -14.95 -9.93
N PHE A 115 -18.34 -13.78 -10.52
CA PHE A 115 -17.60 -13.24 -11.68
C PHE A 115 -16.12 -12.89 -11.38
N TRP A 116 -15.74 -12.77 -10.11
CA TRP A 116 -14.33 -12.63 -9.71
C TRP A 116 -13.50 -13.88 -10.07
N LEU A 117 -14.11 -15.07 -10.01
CA LEU A 117 -13.44 -16.35 -10.28
C LEU A 117 -13.08 -16.54 -11.76
N ILE A 118 -13.70 -15.77 -12.66
CA ILE A 118 -13.50 -15.87 -14.12
C ILE A 118 -12.74 -14.64 -14.65
N ASN A 119 -12.02 -13.91 -13.79
CA ASN A 119 -11.40 -12.66 -14.20
C ASN A 119 -10.26 -12.95 -15.19
N PRO A 120 -10.39 -12.62 -16.50
CA PRO A 120 -9.25 -12.67 -17.39
C PRO A 120 -8.25 -11.67 -16.83
N GLY A 121 -7.04 -12.13 -16.50
CA GLY A 121 -6.03 -11.32 -15.82
C GLY A 121 -6.00 -9.90 -16.36
N SER A 122 -6.09 -8.91 -15.48
CA SER A 122 -6.11 -7.52 -15.93
C SER A 122 -4.77 -7.16 -16.53
N ASN A 123 -4.79 -6.32 -17.56
CA ASN A 123 -3.60 -5.61 -18.01
C ASN A 123 -3.47 -4.29 -17.24
N LEU A 124 -2.27 -3.73 -17.28
CA LEU A 124 -1.96 -2.49 -16.58
C LEU A 124 -2.82 -1.30 -17.08
N PHE A 125 -3.14 -1.28 -18.38
CA PHE A 125 -4.05 -0.30 -18.98
C PHE A 125 -5.44 -0.33 -18.33
N SER A 126 -5.99 -1.51 -18.02
CA SER A 126 -7.28 -1.64 -17.36
C SER A 126 -7.27 -1.03 -15.96
N VAL A 127 -6.17 -1.16 -15.23
CA VAL A 127 -6.00 -0.56 -13.90
C VAL A 127 -6.00 0.96 -14.02
N PHE A 128 -5.22 1.51 -14.96
CA PHE A 128 -5.20 2.96 -15.22
C PHE A 128 -6.54 3.53 -15.63
N SER A 129 -7.21 2.89 -16.59
CA SER A 129 -8.53 3.31 -17.03
C SER A 129 -9.54 3.29 -15.86
N SER A 130 -9.45 2.28 -14.98
CA SER A 130 -10.32 2.20 -13.80
C SER A 130 -10.02 3.30 -12.78
N GLY A 131 -8.74 3.58 -12.52
CA GLY A 131 -8.30 4.64 -11.61
C GLY A 131 -8.70 6.02 -12.11
N LEU A 132 -8.41 6.33 -13.38
CA LEU A 132 -8.76 7.60 -14.00
C LEU A 132 -10.28 7.83 -14.00
N ARG A 133 -11.06 6.80 -14.36
CA ARG A 133 -12.53 6.88 -14.32
C ARG A 133 -13.05 7.16 -12.91
N LYS A 134 -12.49 6.49 -11.88
CA LYS A 134 -12.86 6.75 -10.48
C LYS A 134 -12.49 8.17 -10.06
N SER A 135 -11.31 8.68 -10.44
CA SER A 135 -10.89 10.06 -10.17
C SER A 135 -11.87 11.07 -10.73
N ILE A 136 -12.24 10.94 -12.00
CA ILE A 136 -13.16 11.86 -12.68
C ILE A 136 -14.56 11.85 -12.03
N GLN A 137 -15.01 10.69 -11.53
CA GLN A 137 -16.29 10.57 -10.85
C GLN A 137 -16.26 11.13 -9.42
N ASN A 138 -15.08 11.32 -8.85
CA ASN A 138 -14.88 11.77 -7.48
C ASN A 138 -14.82 13.30 -7.41
N ARG A 139 -15.92 13.93 -7.00
CA ARG A 139 -16.02 15.40 -6.94
C ARG A 139 -15.02 16.05 -5.99
N ASN A 140 -14.50 15.31 -5.00
CA ASN A 140 -13.59 15.84 -4.00
C ASN A 140 -12.12 15.74 -4.42
N GLY A 141 -11.81 15.11 -5.58
CA GLY A 141 -10.46 15.02 -6.15
C GLY A 141 -9.46 14.17 -5.36
N HIS A 142 -9.87 13.51 -4.27
CA HIS A 142 -8.97 12.75 -3.38
C HIS A 142 -8.38 11.47 -4.00
N LEU A 143 -8.68 11.20 -5.27
CA LEU A 143 -8.04 10.12 -6.04
C LEU A 143 -7.05 10.66 -7.09
N ASP A 144 -6.95 11.97 -7.27
CA ASP A 144 -6.16 12.56 -8.37
C ASP A 144 -4.66 12.35 -8.15
N ILE A 145 -4.18 12.54 -6.92
CA ILE A 145 -2.77 12.28 -6.57
C ILE A 145 -2.51 10.78 -6.57
N PHE A 146 -3.43 9.97 -6.05
CA PHE A 146 -3.37 8.51 -6.16
C PHE A 146 -3.16 8.03 -7.60
N VAL A 147 -3.93 8.53 -8.58
CA VAL A 147 -3.79 8.15 -9.99
C VAL A 147 -2.43 8.60 -10.55
N ARG A 148 -1.94 9.79 -10.16
CA ARG A 148 -0.59 10.25 -10.55
C ARG A 148 0.50 9.32 -10.03
N PHE A 149 0.43 8.88 -8.77
CA PHE A 149 1.37 7.89 -8.24
C PHE A 149 1.27 6.56 -8.97
N LEU A 150 0.06 6.08 -9.24
CA LEU A 150 -0.15 4.83 -9.97
C LEU A 150 0.54 4.87 -11.35
N LEU A 151 0.41 6.00 -12.07
CA LEU A 151 1.10 6.23 -13.35
C LEU A 151 2.62 6.27 -13.16
N GLY A 152 3.11 7.00 -12.17
CA GLY A 152 4.53 7.06 -11.84
C GLY A 152 5.13 5.68 -11.56
N LEU A 153 4.42 4.81 -10.84
CA LEU A 153 4.86 3.45 -10.50
C LEU A 153 5.02 2.55 -11.74
N SER A 154 4.32 2.84 -12.84
CA SER A 154 4.48 2.08 -14.09
C SER A 154 5.67 2.48 -14.94
N THR A 155 6.36 3.55 -14.61
CA THR A 155 7.60 3.89 -15.32
C THR A 155 8.65 2.82 -15.05
N LYS A 156 9.45 2.47 -16.07
CA LYS A 156 10.47 1.41 -15.94
C LYS A 156 11.47 1.71 -14.83
N GLN A 157 11.84 2.97 -14.65
CA GLN A 157 12.77 3.42 -13.63
C GLN A 157 12.24 3.14 -12.22
N ASN A 158 11.00 3.52 -11.93
CA ASN A 158 10.41 3.27 -10.62
C ASN A 158 10.12 1.79 -10.38
N GLN A 159 9.81 1.03 -11.43
CA GLN A 159 9.68 -0.42 -11.32
C GLN A 159 11.00 -1.06 -10.88
N ASN A 160 12.12 -0.71 -11.51
CA ASN A 160 13.43 -1.24 -11.15
C ASN A 160 13.83 -0.91 -9.70
N LEU A 161 13.49 0.30 -9.22
CA LEU A 161 13.75 0.71 -7.83
C LEU A 161 12.91 -0.09 -6.82
N LEU A 162 11.75 -0.59 -7.24
CA LEU A 162 10.79 -1.28 -6.39
C LEU A 162 10.77 -2.80 -6.63
N ASP A 163 11.73 -3.34 -7.37
CA ASP A 163 11.77 -4.77 -7.68
C ASP A 163 11.81 -5.65 -6.42
N GLY A 164 12.44 -5.21 -5.33
CA GLY A 164 12.43 -5.92 -4.04
C GLY A 164 11.03 -6.05 -3.40
N LEU A 165 10.05 -5.22 -3.79
CA LEU A 165 8.65 -5.34 -3.34
C LEU A 165 7.79 -6.20 -4.28
N PHE A 166 8.16 -6.26 -5.55
CA PHE A 166 7.32 -6.87 -6.59
C PHE A 166 7.82 -8.20 -7.12
N THR A 167 9.03 -8.61 -6.74
CA THR A 167 9.57 -9.92 -7.12
C THR A 167 9.18 -10.93 -6.03
N ILE A 168 8.59 -12.06 -6.43
CA ILE A 168 8.31 -13.22 -5.58
C ILE A 168 9.15 -14.38 -6.13
N PRO A 169 9.91 -15.15 -5.33
CA PRO A 169 10.11 -16.56 -5.63
C PRO A 169 8.86 -17.34 -5.18
N LEU A 170 8.29 -18.11 -6.11
CA LEU A 170 7.20 -19.04 -5.82
C LEU A 170 7.52 -19.92 -4.59
N LEU A 171 6.51 -20.12 -3.75
CA LEU A 171 6.44 -21.03 -2.60
C LEU A 171 7.41 -20.75 -1.42
N SER A 172 6.82 -20.34 -0.30
CA SER A 172 6.82 -21.22 0.87
C SER A 172 5.53 -20.98 1.67
N ASP A 173 4.75 -22.05 1.82
CA ASP A 173 3.94 -22.25 3.01
C ASP A 173 4.86 -22.11 4.21
N VAL A 174 4.69 -21.06 5.02
CA VAL A 174 4.93 -21.14 6.46
C VAL A 174 3.91 -20.24 7.16
N THR A 175 2.92 -20.89 7.75
CA THR A 175 2.22 -20.41 8.94
C THR A 175 3.22 -20.02 10.03
N GLU A 176 3.36 -18.74 10.34
CA GLU A 176 3.79 -18.21 11.64
C GLU A 176 3.54 -16.69 11.64
N LEU A 177 2.42 -16.27 12.24
CA LEU A 177 2.35 -15.60 13.54
C LEU A 177 2.85 -14.13 13.53
N CYS A 178 1.87 -13.23 13.42
CA CYS A 178 1.67 -12.12 14.36
C CYS A 178 0.21 -12.18 14.81
#